data_AF-A0A7V7D2W3-F1
#
_entry.id   AF-A0A7V7D2W3-F1
#
_cell.length_a   1.000
_cell.length_b   1.000
_cell.length_c   1.000
_cell.angle_alpha   90.00
_cell.angle_beta   90.00
_cell.angle_gamma   90.00
#
_symmetry.space_group_name_H-M   'P 1'
#
loop_
_entity.id
_entity.type
_entity.pdbx_description
1 polymer ?
#
loop_
_entity_poly.entity_id
_entity_poly.type
_entity_poly.pdbx_seq_one_letter_code
_entity_poly.pdbx_strand_id
1 'polypeptide(L)'
;MIVCPGFVRTNLQTRALGGDGHVTDHPQSTVGSQGTPEEAAEAIYRAAVKRKNLLVLTPIGKLSYWMSRLAPGVYERMMAKKLRSELE
;
A
#
# COMPACT_ATOMS: atom_id res chain seq x y z
N MET A 1 -9.49 -1.36 14.73
CA MET A 1 -8.91 -2.17 13.62
C MET A 1 -7.99 -1.27 12.82
N ILE A 2 -6.76 -1.69 12.56
CA ILE A 2 -5.84 -1.02 11.61
C ILE A 2 -5.98 -1.70 10.25
N VAL A 3 -6.09 -0.90 9.19
CA VAL A 3 -6.18 -1.38 7.82
C VAL A 3 -4.90 -1.01 7.07
N CYS A 4 -4.25 -2.00 6.50
CA CYS A 4 -3.07 -1.85 5.65
C CYS A 4 -3.43 -2.32 4.24
N PRO A 5 -4.08 -1.44 3.44
CA PRO A 5 -4.34 -1.76 2.04
C PRO A 5 -3.01 -1.73 1.26
N GLY A 6 -2.97 -2.47 0.16
CA GLY A 6 -1.97 -2.19 -0.88
C GLY A 6 -2.44 -1.05 -1.78
N PHE A 7 -1.94 -1.01 -3.00
CA PHE A 7 -2.40 -0.05 -4.00
C PHE A 7 -3.85 -0.33 -4.40
N VAL A 8 -4.69 0.70 -4.33
CA VAL A 8 -6.10 0.63 -4.72
C VAL A 8 -6.32 1.59 -5.88
N ARG A 9 -6.96 1.11 -6.95
CA ARG A 9 -7.25 1.90 -8.14
C ARG A 9 -8.38 2.88 -7.87
N THR A 10 -8.04 4.05 -7.37
CA THR A 10 -8.98 5.15 -7.09
C THR A 10 -8.79 6.25 -8.16
N ASN A 11 -9.28 7.46 -7.89
CA ASN A 11 -9.01 8.62 -8.74
C ASN A 11 -7.68 9.32 -8.37
N LEU A 12 -6.95 8.83 -7.36
CA LEU A 12 -5.70 9.45 -6.93
C LEU A 12 -4.59 9.32 -7.96
N GLN A 13 -4.61 8.28 -8.80
CA GLN A 13 -3.63 8.04 -9.85
C GLN A 13 -3.52 9.21 -10.86
N THR A 14 -4.57 10.02 -10.99
CA THR A 14 -4.64 11.16 -11.92
C THR A 14 -4.75 12.51 -11.22
N ARG A 15 -4.88 12.52 -9.88
CA ARG A 15 -5.13 13.74 -9.09
C ARG A 15 -4.27 13.83 -7.83
N ALA A 16 -3.29 12.95 -7.67
CA ALA A 16 -2.34 13.02 -6.57
C ALA A 16 -1.59 14.35 -6.64
N LEU A 17 -1.38 14.97 -5.48
CA LEU A 17 -0.61 16.20 -5.37
C LEU A 17 0.86 15.85 -5.14
N GLY A 18 1.74 16.54 -5.86
CA GLY A 18 3.19 16.51 -5.65
C GLY A 18 3.60 17.33 -4.43
N GLY A 19 4.91 17.35 -4.15
CA GLY A 19 5.48 18.12 -3.04
C GLY A 19 5.29 19.63 -3.16
N ASP A 20 5.01 20.12 -4.37
CA ASP A 20 4.71 21.52 -4.69
C ASP A 20 3.22 21.87 -4.57
N GLY A 21 2.36 20.89 -4.25
CA GLY A 21 0.92 21.07 -4.16
C GLY A 21 0.18 21.11 -5.50
N HIS A 22 0.88 20.88 -6.63
CA HIS A 22 0.27 20.72 -7.94
C HIS A 22 -0.02 19.24 -8.23
N VAL A 23 -0.91 18.96 -9.20
CA VAL A 23 -1.19 17.57 -9.61
C VAL A 23 0.05 16.98 -10.28
N THR A 24 0.43 15.76 -9.89
CA THR A 24 1.59 15.08 -10.49
C THR A 24 1.28 14.63 -11.92
N ASP A 25 2.18 14.93 -12.86
CA ASP A 25 2.05 14.52 -14.26
C ASP A 25 2.74 13.18 -14.58
N HIS A 26 3.40 12.55 -13.60
CA HIS A 26 4.09 11.28 -13.77
C HIS A 26 3.27 10.09 -13.22
N PRO A 27 3.44 8.88 -13.78
CA PRO A 27 2.85 7.67 -13.22
C PRO A 27 3.34 7.46 -11.78
N GLN A 28 2.42 7.19 -10.87
CA GLN A 28 2.74 6.86 -9.48
C GLN A 28 3.34 5.45 -9.40
N SER A 29 4.47 5.29 -8.69
CA SER A 29 5.09 3.98 -8.50
C SER A 29 4.18 3.03 -7.71
N THR A 30 3.89 1.85 -8.27
CA THR A 30 3.09 0.82 -7.59
C THR A 30 3.89 -0.46 -7.35
N VAL A 31 3.74 -1.06 -6.17
CA VAL A 31 4.31 -2.35 -5.82
C VAL A 31 3.25 -3.44 -5.89
N GLY A 32 3.38 -4.33 -6.88
CA GLY A 32 2.41 -5.40 -7.12
C GLY A 32 1.21 -4.96 -7.94
N SER A 33 0.13 -5.75 -7.89
CA SER A 33 -1.14 -5.41 -8.54
C SER A 33 -1.98 -4.46 -7.70
N GLN A 34 -2.77 -3.62 -8.38
CA GLN A 34 -3.75 -2.75 -7.74
C GLN A 34 -5.08 -3.49 -7.58
N GLY A 35 -5.69 -3.42 -6.39
CA GLY A 35 -7.06 -3.89 -6.16
C GLY A 35 -8.10 -2.83 -6.52
N THR A 36 -9.37 -3.20 -6.63
CA THR A 36 -10.44 -2.21 -6.84
C THR A 36 -10.91 -1.60 -5.51
N PRO A 37 -11.51 -0.39 -5.53
CA PRO A 37 -12.09 0.22 -4.34
C PRO A 37 -13.19 -0.65 -3.70
N GLU A 38 -13.98 -1.34 -4.53
CA GLU A 38 -15.08 -2.21 -4.08
C GLU A 38 -14.54 -3.42 -3.32
N GLU A 39 -13.49 -4.06 -3.83
CA GLU A 39 -12.81 -5.17 -3.15
C GLU A 39 -12.22 -4.73 -1.81
N ALA A 40 -11.60 -3.54 -1.77
CA ALA A 40 -11.06 -2.98 -0.55
C ALA A 40 -12.16 -2.69 0.48
N ALA A 41 -13.26 -2.07 0.06
CA ALA A 41 -14.40 -1.75 0.91
C ALA A 41 -15.03 -3.01 1.52
N GLU A 42 -15.29 -4.03 0.69
CA GLU A 42 -15.87 -5.30 1.14
C GLU A 42 -14.94 -6.04 2.11
N ALA A 43 -13.63 -6.06 1.85
CA ALA A 43 -12.66 -6.68 2.74
C ALA A 43 -12.60 -5.98 4.11
N ILE A 44 -12.64 -4.65 4.13
CA ILE A 44 -12.67 -3.84 5.35
C ILE A 44 -13.95 -4.12 6.13
N TYR A 45 -15.10 -4.09 5.46
CA TYR A 45 -16.40 -4.36 6.08
C TYR A 45 -16.43 -5.74 6.74
N ARG A 46 -16.04 -6.80 6.01
CA ARG A 46 -15.99 -8.17 6.55
C ARG A 46 -15.04 -8.31 7.72
N ALA A 47 -13.91 -7.61 7.71
CA ALA A 47 -12.95 -7.64 8.81
C ALA A 47 -13.47 -6.93 10.07
N ALA A 48 -14.20 -5.82 9.89
CA ALA A 48 -14.86 -5.10 10.96
C ALA A 48 -15.95 -5.96 11.63
N VAL A 49 -16.80 -6.61 10.84
CA VAL A 49 -17.82 -7.56 11.34
C VAL A 49 -17.17 -8.68 12.15
N LYS A 50 -16.03 -9.20 11.69
CA LYS A 50 -15.24 -10.24 12.38
C LYS A 50 -14.38 -9.72 13.54
N ARG A 51 -14.49 -8.42 13.89
CA ARG A 51 -13.71 -7.75 14.96
C ARG A 51 -12.20 -7.99 14.87
N LYS A 52 -11.64 -7.99 13.65
CA LYS A 52 -10.20 -8.14 13.47
C LYS A 52 -9.45 -6.90 13.98
N ASN A 53 -8.30 -7.11 14.61
CA ASN A 53 -7.44 -6.00 15.05
C ASN A 53 -6.60 -5.42 13.91
N LEU A 54 -6.16 -6.25 12.97
CA LEU A 54 -5.33 -5.88 11.82
C LEU A 54 -5.85 -6.54 10.54
N LEU A 55 -5.93 -5.77 9.45
CA LEU A 55 -6.28 -6.25 8.13
C LEU A 55 -5.18 -5.86 7.12
N VAL A 56 -4.50 -6.87 6.56
CA VAL A 56 -3.53 -6.70 5.47
C VAL A 56 -4.13 -7.31 4.20
N LEU A 57 -4.40 -6.49 3.19
CA LEU A 57 -5.21 -6.89 2.04
C LEU A 57 -4.40 -7.68 1.00
N THR A 58 -3.19 -7.23 0.66
CA THR A 58 -2.44 -7.79 -0.46
C THR A 58 -1.52 -8.95 -0.05
N PRO A 59 -1.28 -9.94 -0.93
CA PRO A 59 -0.32 -11.01 -0.68
C PRO A 59 1.09 -10.48 -0.38
N ILE A 60 1.53 -9.48 -1.14
CA ILE A 60 2.82 -8.81 -0.94
C ILE A 60 2.86 -8.08 0.41
N GLY A 61 1.76 -7.44 0.82
CA GLY A 61 1.66 -6.80 2.13
C GLY A 61 1.78 -7.82 3.26
N LYS A 62 1.15 -9.00 3.14
CA LYS A 62 1.26 -10.07 4.13
C LYS A 62 2.68 -10.62 4.24
N LEU A 63 3.36 -10.83 3.11
CA LEU A 63 4.76 -11.25 3.08
C LEU A 63 5.67 -10.18 3.69
N SER A 64 5.45 -8.92 3.33
CA SER A 64 6.20 -7.77 3.85
C SER A 64 6.02 -7.62 5.35
N TYR A 65 4.81 -7.84 5.87
CA TYR A 65 4.54 -7.84 7.30
C TYR A 65 5.38 -8.90 8.04
N TRP A 66 5.40 -10.14 7.56
CA TRP A 66 6.24 -11.19 8.16
C TRP A 66 7.73 -10.89 8.03
N MET A 67 8.18 -10.40 6.86
CA MET A 67 9.58 -10.04 6.64
C MET A 67 10.03 -8.90 7.56
N SER A 68 9.19 -7.89 7.75
CA SER A 68 9.46 -6.79 8.69
C SER A 68 9.61 -7.27 10.13
N ARG A 69 8.98 -8.41 10.49
CA ARG A 69 9.06 -9.00 11.83
C ARG A 69 10.25 -9.94 12.01
N LEU A 70 10.64 -10.65 10.96
CA LEU A 70 11.73 -11.64 11.00
C LEU A 70 13.11 -11.04 10.67
N ALA A 71 13.17 -10.07 9.76
CA ALA A 71 14.42 -9.49 9.26
C ALA A 71 14.23 -8.00 8.89
N PRO A 72 14.03 -7.11 9.87
CA PRO A 72 13.71 -5.69 9.62
C PRO A 72 14.76 -4.98 8.76
N GLY A 73 16.06 -5.22 9.00
CA GLY A 73 17.13 -4.58 8.23
C GLY A 73 17.20 -5.03 6.77
N VAL A 74 16.77 -6.24 6.44
CA VAL A 74 16.68 -6.71 5.05
C VAL A 74 15.47 -6.05 4.37
N TYR A 75 14.33 -6.03 5.06
CA TYR A 75 13.11 -5.40 4.57
C TYR A 75 13.34 -3.92 4.22
N GLU A 76 13.96 -3.16 5.14
CA GLU A 76 14.24 -1.74 4.96
C GLU A 76 15.13 -1.47 3.73
N ARG A 77 16.24 -2.23 3.59
CA ARG A 77 17.14 -2.10 2.43
C ARG A 77 16.43 -2.40 1.10
N MET A 78 15.58 -3.43 1.08
CA MET A 78 14.80 -3.78 -0.11
C MET A 78 13.80 -2.69 -0.47
N MET A 79 13.11 -2.10 0.52
CA MET A 79 12.14 -1.04 0.29
C MET A 79 12.81 0.26 -0.17
N ALA A 80 13.89 0.67 0.50
CA ALA A 80 14.66 1.86 0.10
C ALA A 80 15.16 1.74 -1.35
N LYS A 81 15.59 0.55 -1.78
CA LYS A 81 15.99 0.32 -3.17
C LYS A 81 14.82 0.41 -4.15
N LYS A 82 13.63 -0.09 -3.78
CA LYS A 82 12.45 -0.07 -4.66
C LYS A 82 11.80 1.31 -4.78
N LEU A 83 11.89 2.13 -3.73
CA LEU A 83 11.28 3.47 -3.67
C LEU A 83 12.28 4.58 -3.96
N ARG A 84 13.52 4.25 -4.36
CA ARG A 84 14.58 5.24 -4.59
C ARG A 84 14.14 6.36 -5.55
N SER A 85 13.41 6.03 -6.62
CA SER A 85 12.95 7.01 -7.61
C SER A 85 11.91 8.00 -7.09
N GLU A 86 11.28 7.72 -5.95
CA GLU A 86 10.33 8.63 -5.29
C GLU A 86 11.00 9.41 -4.14
N LEU A 87 12.24 9.08 -3.80
CA LEU A 87 13.04 9.70 -2.72
C LEU A 87 14.08 10.72 -3.27
N GLU A 88 14.37 10.65 -4.57
CA GLU A 88 15.24 11.57 -5.32
C GLU A 88 14.38 12.65 -5.98
#